data_AF-A0A1V6QCZ8-F1
#
_entry.id   AF-A0A1V6QCZ8-F1
#
_cell.length_a   1.000
_cell.length_b   1.000
_cell.length_c   1.000
_cell.angle_alpha   90.00
_cell.angle_beta   90.00
_cell.angle_gamma   90.00
#
_symmetry.space_group_name_H-M   'P 1'
#
loop_
_entity.id
_entity.type
_entity.pdbx_description
1 polymer ?
#
loop_
_entity_poly.entity_id
_entity_poly.type
_entity_poly.pdbx_seq_one_letter_code
_entity_poly.pdbx_strand_id
1 'polypeptide(L)'
;MTGDQQVLSAKELGMVFNYLNEPDVWSKFCGTYEAIYDLLGQWQTYYNNNPNAPMPQGLNLPDLQDEWKTYINTALDQIVKNGKSTFNNMHTWA
;
A
#
# COMPACT_ATOMS: atom_id res chain seq x y z
N MET A 1 10.06 -0.69 -27.93
CA MET A 1 10.41 0.55 -27.19
C MET A 1 11.74 1.04 -27.71
N THR A 2 11.90 2.35 -27.88
CA THR A 2 13.20 2.96 -28.22
C THR A 2 14.08 3.04 -26.96
N GLY A 3 15.40 3.15 -27.12
CA GLY A 3 16.33 3.27 -25.99
C GLY A 3 16.00 4.43 -25.05
N ASP A 4 15.52 5.56 -25.57
CA ASP A 4 15.11 6.71 -24.77
C ASP A 4 13.89 6.42 -23.88
N GLN A 5 12.94 5.61 -24.36
CA GLN A 5 11.77 5.21 -23.58
C GLN A 5 12.15 4.28 -22.41
N GLN A 6 13.19 3.45 -22.60
CA GLN A 6 13.72 2.59 -21.53
C GLN A 6 14.39 3.43 -20.44
N VAL A 7 15.19 4.43 -20.82
CA VAL A 7 15.85 5.34 -19.88
C VAL A 7 14.84 6.19 -19.10
N LEU A 8 13.82 6.72 -19.77
CA LEU A 8 12.78 7.54 -19.13
C LEU A 8 12.01 6.73 -18.08
N SER A 9 11.58 5.52 -18.42
CA SER A 9 10.82 4.64 -17.53
C SER A 9 11.65 4.17 -16.32
N ALA A 10 12.93 3.86 -16.52
CA ALA A 10 13.83 3.54 -15.41
C ALA A 10 14.04 4.73 -14.47
N LYS A 11 14.12 5.95 -15.01
CA LYS A 11 14.22 7.19 -14.25
C LYS A 11 12.95 7.45 -13.42
N GLU A 12 11.77 7.28 -14.02
CA GLU A 12 10.48 7.47 -13.34
C GLU A 12 10.30 6.49 -12.17
N LEU A 13 10.64 5.21 -12.39
CA LEU A 13 10.62 4.20 -11.32
C LEU A 13 11.61 4.56 -10.20
N GLY A 14 12.83 4.94 -10.55
CA GLY A 14 13.85 5.38 -9.58
C GLY A 14 13.40 6.61 -8.78
N MET A 15 12.69 7.55 -9.41
CA MET A 15 12.12 8.72 -8.75
C MET A 15 11.05 8.34 -7.72
N VAL A 16 10.16 7.39 -8.01
CA VAL A 16 9.12 6.96 -7.07
C VAL A 16 9.73 6.33 -5.81
N PHE A 17 10.71 5.42 -5.98
CA PHE A 17 11.38 4.81 -4.84
C PHE A 17 12.23 5.82 -4.06
N ASN A 18 12.90 6.74 -4.74
CA ASN A 18 13.65 7.82 -4.07
C ASN A 18 12.73 8.77 -3.30
N TYR A 19 11.56 9.10 -3.85
CA TYR A 19 10.57 9.95 -3.18
C TYR A 19 10.03 9.27 -1.93
N LEU A 20 9.67 7.98 -2.00
CA LEU A 20 9.21 7.22 -0.84
C LEU A 20 10.32 7.03 0.22
N ASN A 21 11.58 7.06 -0.18
CA ASN A 21 12.72 6.96 0.73
C ASN A 21 13.12 8.31 1.36
N GLU A 22 12.46 9.42 0.98
CA GLU A 22 12.67 10.71 1.65
C GLU A 22 12.14 10.63 3.08
N PRO A 23 12.92 11.01 4.12
CA PRO A 23 12.50 10.83 5.51
C PRO A 23 11.15 11.47 5.87
N ASP A 24 10.85 12.66 5.36
CA ASP A 24 9.58 13.35 5.64
C ASP A 24 8.40 12.62 4.97
N VAL A 25 8.57 12.19 3.71
CA VAL A 25 7.56 11.42 2.97
C VAL A 25 7.30 10.08 3.66
N TRP A 26 8.36 9.36 4.02
CA TRP A 26 8.25 8.09 4.73
C TRP A 26 7.54 8.27 6.08
N SER A 27 7.89 9.32 6.82
CA SER A 27 7.23 9.65 8.10
C SER A 27 5.74 9.95 7.92
N LYS A 28 5.34 10.72 6.90
CA LYS A 28 3.93 10.98 6.59
C LYS A 28 3.17 9.73 6.17
N PHE A 29 3.83 8.84 5.41
CA PHE A 29 3.26 7.55 5.04
C PHE A 29 3.02 6.69 6.29
N CYS A 30 4.01 6.53 7.15
CA CYS A 30 3.87 5.81 8.43
C CYS A 30 2.77 6.43 9.30
N GLY A 31 2.71 7.75 9.44
CA GLY A 31 1.67 8.42 10.22
C GLY A 31 0.26 8.18 9.68
N THR A 32 0.10 8.15 8.36
CA THR A 32 -1.19 7.82 7.73
C THR A 32 -1.55 6.35 7.95
N TYR A 33 -0.56 5.46 7.79
CA TYR A 33 -0.72 4.02 8.02
C TYR A 33 -1.19 3.72 9.45
N GLU A 34 -0.51 4.31 10.44
CA GLU A 34 -0.79 4.13 11.88
C GLU A 34 -2.15 4.71 12.25
N ALA A 35 -2.48 5.92 11.76
CA ALA A 35 -3.78 6.54 12.05
C ALA A 35 -4.96 5.69 11.53
N ILE A 36 -4.85 5.14 10.32
CA ILE A 36 -5.89 4.26 9.77
C ILE A 36 -5.96 2.95 10.56
N TYR A 37 -4.81 2.35 10.89
CA TYR A 37 -4.73 1.15 11.71
C TYR A 37 -5.46 1.33 13.05
N ASP A 38 -5.21 2.44 13.74
CA ASP A 38 -5.82 2.74 15.03
C ASP A 38 -7.33 2.97 14.89
N LEU A 39 -7.77 3.73 13.88
CA LEU A 39 -9.19 4.01 13.65
C LEU A 39 -9.98 2.73 13.34
N LEU A 40 -9.41 1.79 12.58
CA LEU A 40 -10.04 0.50 12.29
C LEU A 40 -10.19 -0.33 13.57
N GLY A 41 -9.17 -0.36 14.43
CA GLY A 41 -9.23 -1.04 15.73
C GLY A 41 -10.28 -0.42 16.67
N GLN A 42 -10.33 0.91 16.74
CA GLN A 42 -11.34 1.64 17.52
C GLN A 42 -12.75 1.37 17.03
N TRP A 43 -12.95 1.39 15.70
CA TRP A 43 -14.25 1.09 15.08
C TRP A 43 -14.71 -0.32 15.41
N GLN A 44 -13.85 -1.33 15.23
CA GLN A 44 -14.20 -2.72 15.51
C GLN A 44 -14.46 -2.95 17.00
N THR A 45 -13.66 -2.34 17.87
CA THR A 45 -13.87 -2.36 19.33
C THR A 45 -15.21 -1.75 19.71
N TYR A 46 -15.58 -0.62 19.11
CA TYR A 46 -16.87 0.03 19.36
C TYR A 46 -18.03 -0.91 19.01
N TYR A 47 -18.04 -1.52 17.82
CA TYR A 47 -19.13 -2.41 17.41
C TYR A 47 -19.18 -3.72 18.20
N ASN A 48 -18.03 -4.30 18.56
CA ASN A 48 -17.96 -5.48 19.43
C ASN A 48 -18.56 -5.21 20.82
N ASN A 49 -18.36 -4.00 21.36
CA ASN A 49 -18.86 -3.61 22.66
C ASN A 49 -20.30 -3.06 22.63
N ASN A 50 -20.85 -2.78 21.44
CA ASN A 50 -22.19 -2.21 21.26
C ASN A 50 -23.02 -3.08 20.31
N PRO A 51 -23.50 -4.26 20.73
CA PRO A 51 -24.21 -5.22 19.86
C PRO A 51 -25.53 -4.69 19.28
N ASN A 52 -26.09 -3.64 19.88
CA ASN A 52 -27.30 -2.97 19.38
C ASN A 52 -26.99 -1.77 18.47
N ALA A 53 -25.71 -1.42 18.26
CA ALA A 53 -25.34 -0.43 17.26
C ALA A 53 -25.82 -0.91 15.88
N PRO A 54 -26.23 -0.01 14.98
CA PRO A 54 -26.66 -0.36 13.63
C PRO A 54 -25.44 -0.85 12.83
N MET A 55 -25.06 -2.10 13.05
CA MET A 55 -24.11 -2.80 12.22
C MET A 55 -24.87 -3.32 11.00
N PRO A 56 -24.32 -3.24 9.78
CA PRO A 56 -25.00 -3.83 8.64
C PRO A 56 -25.15 -5.34 8.92
N GLN A 57 -26.39 -5.84 8.95
CA GLN A 57 -26.69 -7.20 9.38
C GLN A 57 -25.97 -8.24 8.50
N GLY A 58 -25.42 -9.29 9.12
CA GLY A 58 -24.79 -10.41 8.42
C GLY A 58 -23.31 -10.23 8.08
N LEU A 59 -22.67 -9.14 8.53
CA LEU A 59 -21.22 -8.96 8.37
C LEU A 59 -20.44 -9.68 9.47
N ASN A 60 -19.93 -10.86 9.15
CA ASN A 60 -18.87 -11.49 9.92
C ASN A 60 -17.54 -10.84 9.51
N LEU A 61 -17.20 -9.71 10.14
CA LEU A 61 -16.01 -8.95 9.76
C LEU A 61 -14.74 -9.67 10.26
N PRO A 62 -13.72 -9.84 9.39
CA PRO A 62 -12.40 -10.23 9.83
C PRO A 62 -11.78 -9.12 10.68
N ASP A 63 -10.64 -9.40 11.30
CA ASP A 63 -9.88 -8.38 12.01
C ASP A 63 -9.40 -7.30 11.02
N LEU A 64 -9.98 -6.10 11.13
CA LEU A 64 -9.73 -5.02 10.18
C LEU A 64 -8.31 -4.48 10.26
N GLN A 65 -7.67 -4.59 11.42
CA GLN A 65 -6.29 -4.19 11.63
C GLN A 65 -5.33 -5.13 10.88
N ASP A 66 -5.62 -6.43 10.89
CA ASP A 66 -4.86 -7.42 10.12
C ASP A 66 -5.14 -7.36 8.62
N GLU A 67 -6.39 -7.09 8.22
CA GLU A 67 -6.72 -6.82 6.82
C GLU A 67 -5.97 -5.58 6.29
N TRP A 68 -5.88 -4.51 7.09
CA TRP A 68 -5.15 -3.29 6.72
C TRP A 68 -3.66 -3.54 6.51
N LYS A 69 -3.01 -4.27 7.43
CA LYS A 69 -1.61 -4.70 7.28
C LYS A 69 -1.42 -5.47 5.98
N THR A 70 -2.31 -6.43 5.71
CA THR A 70 -2.25 -7.30 4.53
C THR A 70 -2.42 -6.50 3.24
N TYR A 71 -3.37 -5.58 3.22
CA TYR A 71 -3.62 -4.68 2.10
C TYR A 71 -2.39 -3.82 1.78
N ILE A 72 -1.80 -3.18 2.79
CA ILE A 72 -0.64 -2.30 2.60
C ILE A 72 0.58 -3.09 2.12
N ASN A 73 0.86 -4.24 2.72
CA ASN A 73 1.95 -5.11 2.25
C ASN A 73 1.74 -5.52 0.79
N THR A 74 0.52 -5.93 0.43
CA THR A 74 0.19 -6.32 -0.96
C THR A 74 0.38 -5.15 -1.93
N ALA A 75 -0.05 -3.94 -1.56
CA ALA A 75 0.10 -2.75 -2.38
C ALA A 75 1.57 -2.39 -2.61
N LEU A 76 2.39 -2.38 -1.54
CA LEU A 76 3.83 -2.12 -1.63
C LEU A 76 4.55 -3.19 -2.45
N ASP A 77 4.22 -4.47 -2.23
CA ASP A 77 4.72 -5.58 -3.02
C ASP A 77 4.38 -5.43 -4.51
N GLN A 78 3.16 -5.00 -4.83
CA GLN A 78 2.73 -4.81 -6.21
C GLN A 78 3.50 -3.66 -6.87
N ILE A 79 3.76 -2.56 -6.15
CA ILE A 79 4.60 -1.45 -6.64
C ILE A 79 6.00 -1.97 -6.98
N VAL A 80 6.61 -2.76 -6.09
CA VAL A 80 7.93 -3.36 -6.33
C VAL A 80 7.91 -4.35 -7.49
N LYS A 81 6.92 -5.25 -7.55
CA LYS A 81 6.77 -6.23 -8.64
C LYS A 81 6.56 -5.55 -9.99
N ASN A 82 5.71 -4.53 -10.05
CA ASN A 82 5.48 -3.75 -11.26
C ASN A 82 6.75 -3.01 -11.68
N GLY A 83 7.45 -2.37 -10.73
CA GLY A 83 8.71 -1.71 -11.01
C GLY A 83 9.77 -2.66 -11.57
N LYS A 84 9.93 -3.83 -10.95
CA LYS A 84 10.84 -4.89 -11.43
C LYS A 84 10.42 -5.45 -12.78
N SER A 85 9.12 -5.70 -13.00
CA SER A 85 8.61 -6.20 -14.27
C SER A 85 8.85 -5.21 -15.40
N THR A 86 8.53 -3.94 -15.19
CA THR A 86 8.82 -2.87 -16.15
C THR A 86 10.32 -2.80 -16.42
N PHE A 87 11.17 -2.82 -15.39
CA PHE A 87 12.64 -2.85 -15.56
C PHE A 87 13.12 -4.05 -16.39
N ASN A 88 12.65 -5.25 -16.07
CA ASN A 88 13.04 -6.46 -16.79
C ASN A 88 12.57 -6.44 -18.24
N ASN A 89 11.31 -6.07 -18.50
CA ASN A 89 10.77 -5.95 -19.86
C ASN A 89 11.56 -4.94 -20.71
N MET A 90 12.19 -3.94 -20.08
CA MET A 90 13.08 -3.00 -20.75
C MET A 90 14.45 -3.60 -21.09
N HIS A 91 14.94 -4.58 -20.32
CA HIS A 91 16.29 -5.14 -20.47
C HIS A 91 16.35 -6.56 -21.05
N THR A 92 15.21 -7.20 -21.33
CA THR A 92 15.14 -8.56 -21.92
C THR A 92 15.18 -8.61 -23.46
N TRP A 93 15.76 -7.60 -24.14
CA TRP A 93 16.06 -7.72 -25.57
C TRP A 93 17.50 -8.22 -25.76
N ALA A 94 17.63 -9.53 -25.97
CA ALA A 94 18.75 -10.16 -26.67
C ALA A 94 18.30 -10.56 -28.08
#